data_AF-M2YRU6-F1
#
_entry.id   AF-M2YRU6-F1
#
_cell.length_a   1.000
_cell.length_b   1.000
_cell.length_c   1.000
_cell.angle_alpha   90.00
_cell.angle_beta   90.00
_cell.angle_gamma   90.00
#
_symmetry.space_group_name_H-M   'P 1'
#
loop_
_entity.id
_entity.type
_entity.pdbx_description
1 polymer ?
#
loop_
_entity_poly.entity_id
_entity_poly.type
_entity_poly.pdbx_seq_one_letter_code
_entity_poly.pdbx_strand_id
1 'polypeptide(L)'
;MPDPRRGIPRTDQVLAEPRLRAAVDRLGTRLVKDAVVAAQQRCRDGEIEPAAVVDHAVALLPAGATTLRRVVNATGVVVHTNLGRAPLSRAAVDAVSTAAGATDVELDLATGRRGRRGRGALEALAAQVPDAGAVHVVNNGAAALALVTRVLARGGRSVVIARGELVEIGDGFRIPELLESVGARLREVGTTNRVRLSDYATAVDSDTAFVLKVHPSNFTVSGFTSSVSVRELTGLGVPVVADIGSGLLSPHPRLPNEPDATSVLRAGADLVTASGDKLLGGPQSGLLLGEAGLVERLRRDPFARALRVDKLTLAALEATLTGPTPPVPAALARRPDDLRHRARTICAALPAETEPEVVDSEGVVGGGGAPDVVLPSIAIALPERLAGPLRRGEPPVVGRLERGRLLLDLLTVAPEEDDHLVDAVRRAAELEER
;
A
#
# COMPACT_ATOMS: atom_id res chain seq x y z
N MET A 1 -44.01 40.04 -8.47
CA MET A 1 -42.73 39.61 -9.07
C MET A 1 -42.96 38.30 -9.81
N PRO A 2 -42.38 38.10 -11.00
CA PRO A 2 -42.46 36.81 -11.70
C PRO A 2 -41.84 35.71 -10.82
N ASP A 3 -42.43 34.51 -10.84
CA ASP A 3 -41.91 33.34 -10.12
C ASP A 3 -40.49 33.02 -10.62
N PRO A 4 -39.44 33.14 -9.78
CA PRO A 4 -38.06 32.88 -10.19
C PRO A 4 -37.84 31.46 -10.72
N ARG A 5 -38.74 30.51 -10.36
CA ARG A 5 -38.71 29.13 -10.88
C ARG A 5 -38.98 29.04 -12.38
N ARG A 6 -39.58 30.06 -13.00
CA ARG A 6 -39.80 30.12 -14.46
C ARG A 6 -38.51 30.37 -15.25
N GLY A 7 -37.47 30.89 -14.61
CA GLY A 7 -36.18 31.16 -15.25
C GLY A 7 -35.23 29.95 -15.28
N ILE A 8 -35.52 28.89 -14.50
CA ILE A 8 -34.61 27.74 -14.35
C ILE A 8 -34.51 26.99 -15.69
N PRO A 9 -33.32 26.86 -16.27
CA PRO A 9 -33.14 26.17 -17.54
C PRO A 9 -33.52 24.70 -17.39
N ARG A 10 -34.13 24.12 -18.42
CA ARG A 10 -34.52 22.70 -18.40
C ARG A 10 -33.29 21.81 -18.43
N THR A 11 -33.40 20.60 -17.85
CA THR A 11 -32.25 19.68 -17.74
C THR A 11 -31.66 19.32 -19.10
N ASP A 12 -32.47 19.15 -20.14
CA ASP A 12 -32.04 18.91 -21.52
C ASP A 12 -31.26 20.10 -22.10
N GLN A 13 -31.68 21.33 -21.81
CA GLN A 13 -30.96 22.55 -22.21
C GLN A 13 -29.61 22.65 -21.52
N VAL A 14 -29.56 22.38 -20.22
CA VAL A 14 -28.29 22.39 -19.46
C VAL A 14 -27.37 21.28 -19.96
N LEU A 15 -27.88 20.06 -20.18
CA LEU A 15 -27.08 18.94 -20.71
C LEU A 15 -26.60 19.15 -22.14
N ALA A 16 -27.22 20.03 -22.92
CA ALA A 16 -26.78 20.37 -24.27
C ALA A 16 -25.54 21.30 -24.28
N GLU A 17 -25.20 21.92 -23.15
CA GLU A 17 -24.00 22.76 -23.00
C GLU A 17 -22.73 21.98 -23.36
N PRO A 18 -21.82 22.52 -24.20
CA PRO A 18 -20.62 21.83 -24.63
C PRO A 18 -19.75 21.27 -23.49
N ARG A 19 -19.59 22.03 -22.40
CA ARG A 19 -18.81 21.62 -21.21
C ARG A 19 -19.41 20.38 -20.54
N LEU A 20 -20.74 20.32 -20.42
CA LEU A 20 -21.45 19.20 -19.81
C LEU A 20 -21.53 18.00 -20.76
N ARG A 21 -21.65 18.23 -22.07
CA ARG A 21 -21.54 17.16 -23.09
C ARG A 21 -20.18 16.47 -23.07
N ALA A 22 -19.09 17.25 -23.06
CA ALA A 22 -17.74 16.69 -22.94
C ALA A 22 -17.55 15.93 -21.62
N ALA A 23 -18.19 16.40 -20.54
CA ALA A 23 -18.20 15.69 -19.27
C ALA A 23 -18.98 14.36 -19.32
N VAL A 24 -20.02 14.24 -20.15
CA VAL A 24 -20.75 12.96 -20.33
C VAL A 24 -19.82 11.90 -20.91
N ASP A 25 -18.99 12.24 -21.89
CA ASP A 25 -18.03 11.30 -22.48
C ASP A 25 -16.99 10.82 -21.46
N ARG A 26 -16.59 11.69 -20.52
CA ARG A 26 -15.58 11.39 -19.49
C ARG A 26 -16.13 10.71 -18.23
N LEU A 27 -17.31 11.13 -17.77
CA LEU A 27 -17.88 10.77 -16.45
C LEU A 27 -19.12 9.88 -16.55
N GLY A 28 -19.72 9.81 -17.73
CA GLY A 28 -21.01 9.15 -17.96
C GLY A 28 -22.20 10.03 -17.59
N THR A 29 -23.33 9.75 -18.24
CA THR A 29 -24.56 10.54 -18.17
C THR A 29 -25.09 10.74 -16.75
N ARG A 30 -24.99 9.71 -15.89
CA ARG A 30 -25.54 9.75 -14.53
C ARG A 30 -24.88 10.84 -13.68
N LEU A 31 -23.55 10.86 -13.60
CA LEU A 31 -22.81 11.82 -12.77
C LEU A 31 -23.03 13.27 -13.23
N VAL A 32 -23.07 13.48 -14.56
CA VAL A 32 -23.36 14.81 -15.12
C VAL A 32 -24.80 15.22 -14.77
N LYS A 33 -25.77 14.33 -14.91
CA LYS A 33 -27.17 14.61 -14.57
C LYS A 33 -27.34 14.91 -13.08
N ASP A 34 -26.67 14.19 -12.19
CA ASP A 34 -26.71 14.44 -10.75
C ASP A 34 -26.19 15.85 -10.41
N ALA A 35 -25.08 16.28 -11.04
CA ALA A 35 -24.55 17.64 -10.90
C ALA A 35 -25.52 18.71 -11.42
N VAL A 36 -26.16 18.47 -12.56
CA VAL A 36 -27.19 19.37 -13.12
C VAL A 36 -28.40 19.48 -12.21
N VAL A 37 -28.91 18.35 -11.71
CA VAL A 37 -30.06 18.33 -10.79
C VAL A 37 -29.72 19.06 -9.49
N ALA A 38 -28.52 18.86 -8.94
CA ALA A 38 -28.06 19.56 -7.75
C ALA A 38 -27.98 21.08 -7.98
N ALA A 39 -27.42 21.55 -9.10
CA ALA A 39 -27.39 22.97 -9.44
C ALA A 39 -28.79 23.56 -9.64
N GLN A 40 -29.67 22.85 -10.34
CA GLN A 40 -31.06 23.26 -10.50
C GLN A 40 -31.81 23.33 -9.17
N GLN A 41 -31.52 22.42 -8.23
CA GLN A 41 -32.12 22.43 -6.89
C GLN A 41 -31.67 23.65 -6.08
N ARG A 42 -30.37 23.96 -6.07
CA ARG A 42 -29.84 25.19 -5.44
C ARG A 42 -30.49 26.45 -6.00
N CYS A 43 -30.82 26.46 -7.29
CA CYS A 43 -31.56 27.56 -7.90
C CYS A 43 -33.02 27.62 -7.42
N ARG A 44 -33.70 26.47 -7.27
CA ARG A 44 -35.06 26.41 -6.69
C ARG A 44 -35.10 26.90 -5.25
N ASP A 45 -34.03 26.64 -4.51
CA ASP A 45 -33.86 27.04 -3.10
C ASP A 45 -33.43 28.52 -2.96
N GLY A 46 -33.18 29.21 -4.08
CA GLY A 46 -32.81 30.63 -4.09
C GLY A 46 -31.35 30.92 -3.76
N GLU A 47 -30.49 29.89 -3.74
CA GLU A 47 -29.06 30.05 -3.46
C GLU A 47 -28.28 30.60 -4.66
N ILE A 48 -28.77 30.34 -5.88
CA ILE A 48 -28.13 30.75 -7.13
C ILE A 48 -29.17 31.26 -8.14
N GLU A 49 -28.77 32.21 -8.97
CA GLU A 49 -29.61 32.73 -10.05
C GLU A 49 -29.76 31.72 -11.20
N PRO A 50 -30.89 31.72 -11.95
CA PRO A 50 -31.09 30.77 -13.04
C PRO A 50 -30.01 30.79 -14.13
N ALA A 51 -29.43 31.96 -14.39
CA ALA A 51 -28.33 32.11 -15.35
C ALA A 51 -27.04 31.40 -14.90
N ALA A 52 -26.85 31.18 -13.59
CA ALA A 52 -25.65 30.58 -13.02
C ALA A 52 -25.73 29.03 -12.96
N VAL A 53 -26.89 28.43 -13.25
CA VAL A 53 -27.12 26.98 -13.13
C VAL A 53 -26.11 26.15 -13.92
N VAL A 54 -25.75 26.59 -15.12
CA VAL A 54 -24.78 25.87 -15.97
C VAL A 54 -23.38 25.88 -15.33
N ASP A 55 -22.90 27.05 -14.91
CA ASP A 55 -21.58 27.17 -14.29
C ASP A 55 -21.50 26.42 -12.96
N HIS A 56 -22.57 26.46 -12.16
CA HIS A 56 -22.65 25.66 -10.95
C HIS A 56 -22.70 24.15 -11.23
N ALA A 57 -23.42 23.71 -12.26
CA ALA A 57 -23.43 22.30 -12.64
C ALA A 57 -22.05 21.83 -13.07
N VAL A 58 -21.32 22.64 -13.84
CA VAL A 58 -19.92 22.36 -14.23
C VAL A 58 -19.01 22.32 -13.00
N ALA A 59 -19.15 23.26 -12.06
CA ALA A 59 -18.36 23.31 -10.82
C ALA A 59 -18.63 22.12 -9.87
N LEU A 60 -19.81 21.49 -9.96
CA LEU A 60 -20.17 20.31 -9.19
C LEU A 60 -19.69 18.99 -9.84
N LEU A 61 -19.15 19.02 -11.06
CA LEU A 61 -18.65 17.82 -11.71
C LEU A 61 -17.42 17.26 -10.97
N PRO A 62 -17.37 15.93 -10.73
CA PRO A 62 -16.17 15.34 -10.16
C PRO A 62 -15.01 15.31 -11.17
N ALA A 63 -13.78 15.31 -10.66
CA ALA A 63 -12.55 15.21 -11.45
C ALA A 63 -12.46 13.88 -12.23
N GLY A 64 -13.10 12.81 -11.75
CA GLY A 64 -13.17 11.51 -12.42
C GLY A 64 -14.41 10.73 -12.04
N ALA A 65 -14.65 9.60 -12.71
CA ALA A 65 -15.76 8.69 -12.42
C ALA A 65 -15.51 7.82 -11.17
N THR A 66 -14.72 8.33 -10.21
CA THR A 66 -14.33 7.67 -8.96
C THR A 66 -14.32 8.69 -7.82
N THR A 67 -14.58 8.23 -6.61
CA THR A 67 -14.51 9.04 -5.39
C THR A 67 -13.08 9.12 -4.82
N LEU A 68 -12.19 8.22 -5.24
CA LEU A 68 -10.79 8.24 -4.85
C LEU A 68 -10.08 9.44 -5.49
N ARG A 69 -9.24 10.10 -4.72
CA ARG A 69 -8.47 11.28 -5.13
C ARG A 69 -7.00 11.04 -4.85
N ARG A 70 -6.13 11.58 -5.71
CA ARG A 70 -4.69 11.67 -5.42
C ARG A 70 -4.49 12.54 -4.19
N VAL A 71 -3.60 12.11 -3.29
CA VAL A 71 -3.20 12.85 -2.08
C VAL A 71 -1.68 12.97 -2.09
N VAL A 72 -1.17 14.17 -1.82
CA VAL A 72 0.27 14.38 -1.57
C VAL A 72 0.55 13.97 -0.12
N ASN A 73 1.32 12.90 0.04
CA ASN A 73 1.72 12.39 1.36
C ASN A 73 2.95 13.16 1.87
N ALA A 74 2.73 14.10 2.78
CA ALA A 74 3.76 14.84 3.49
C ALA A 74 3.80 14.48 5.00
N THR A 75 3.38 13.26 5.35
CA THR A 75 3.31 12.83 6.76
C THR A 75 4.64 12.32 7.31
N GLY A 76 5.56 11.91 6.43
CA GLY A 76 6.79 11.21 6.82
C GLY A 76 6.60 9.71 7.02
N VAL A 77 5.39 9.19 6.78
CA VAL A 77 5.06 7.75 6.82
C VAL A 77 5.18 7.16 5.41
N VAL A 78 6.24 6.39 5.15
CA VAL A 78 6.59 5.90 3.80
C VAL A 78 5.53 4.95 3.22
N VAL A 79 5.02 4.02 4.03
CA VAL A 79 3.97 3.06 3.69
C VAL A 79 2.74 3.40 4.52
N HIS A 80 1.96 4.37 4.06
CA HIS A 80 0.81 4.87 4.81
C HIS A 80 -0.46 4.05 4.51
N THR A 81 -0.96 3.26 5.46
CA THR A 81 -2.13 2.36 5.25
C THR A 81 -3.37 3.10 4.76
N ASN A 82 -3.72 4.23 5.38
CA ASN A 82 -4.93 4.99 4.99
C ASN A 82 -4.81 5.68 3.62
N LEU A 83 -3.57 5.89 3.10
CA LEU A 83 -3.33 6.51 1.80
C LEU A 83 -3.01 5.47 0.71
N GLY A 84 -3.23 4.19 0.98
CA GLY A 84 -3.06 3.12 -0.01
C GLY A 84 -1.69 2.46 -0.04
N ARG A 85 -0.90 2.56 1.03
CA ARG A 85 0.43 1.94 1.19
C ARG A 85 1.45 2.44 0.14
N ALA A 86 2.07 1.53 -0.62
CA ALA A 86 3.13 1.86 -1.57
C ALA A 86 2.59 2.54 -2.84
N PRO A 87 3.00 3.77 -3.16
CA PRO A 87 2.72 4.36 -4.46
C PRO A 87 3.54 3.66 -5.55
N LEU A 88 2.93 3.48 -6.72
CA LEU A 88 3.58 2.87 -7.88
C LEU A 88 4.52 3.87 -8.58
N SER A 89 5.62 3.35 -9.14
CA SER A 89 6.49 4.13 -10.03
C SER A 89 5.77 4.47 -11.34
N ARG A 90 6.26 5.49 -12.06
CA ARG A 90 5.72 5.82 -13.40
C ARG A 90 5.72 4.61 -14.34
N ALA A 91 6.80 3.84 -14.35
CA ALA A 91 6.90 2.61 -15.16
C ALA A 91 5.81 1.59 -14.80
N ALA A 92 5.50 1.41 -13.52
CA ALA A 92 4.42 0.53 -13.08
C ALA A 92 3.03 1.07 -13.43
N VAL A 93 2.81 2.39 -13.37
CA VAL A 93 1.55 3.03 -13.81
C VAL A 93 1.34 2.87 -15.32
N ASP A 94 2.40 3.04 -16.13
CA ASP A 94 2.35 2.83 -17.58
C ASP A 94 2.05 1.35 -17.92
N ALA A 95 2.63 0.41 -17.16
CA ALA A 95 2.34 -1.02 -17.29
C ALA A 95 0.87 -1.35 -16.94
N VAL A 96 0.31 -0.75 -15.88
CA VAL A 96 -1.12 -0.89 -15.53
C VAL A 96 -2.01 -0.32 -16.63
N SER A 97 -1.64 0.83 -17.19
CA SER A 97 -2.39 1.47 -18.28
C SER A 97 -2.43 0.59 -19.53
N THR A 98 -1.31 -0.06 -19.85
CA THR A 98 -1.25 -1.07 -20.91
C THR A 98 -2.15 -2.27 -20.57
N ALA A 99 -2.06 -2.76 -19.33
CA ALA A 99 -2.85 -3.89 -18.84
C ALA A 99 -4.35 -3.59 -18.72
N ALA A 100 -4.79 -2.35 -18.80
CA ALA A 100 -6.21 -2.01 -18.87
C ALA A 100 -6.87 -2.60 -20.13
N GLY A 101 -6.13 -2.65 -21.26
CA GLY A 101 -6.55 -3.25 -22.52
C GLY A 101 -6.43 -4.78 -22.58
N ALA A 102 -6.59 -5.37 -23.77
CA ALA A 102 -6.32 -6.79 -23.98
C ALA A 102 -4.80 -7.06 -23.95
N THR A 103 -4.39 -8.07 -23.20
CA THR A 103 -2.96 -8.41 -23.00
C THR A 103 -2.75 -9.91 -23.11
N ASP A 104 -1.53 -10.30 -23.43
CA ASP A 104 -1.02 -11.67 -23.55
C ASP A 104 -0.76 -12.37 -22.19
N VAL A 105 -1.46 -11.97 -21.13
CA VAL A 105 -1.26 -12.40 -19.73
C VAL A 105 -1.23 -13.93 -19.54
N GLU A 106 -1.88 -14.70 -20.41
CA GLU A 106 -1.89 -16.18 -20.45
C GLU A 106 -1.71 -16.72 -21.90
N LEU A 107 -1.21 -15.91 -22.84
CA LEU A 107 -1.06 -16.28 -24.24
C LEU A 107 0.41 -16.17 -24.64
N ASP A 108 0.96 -17.23 -25.21
CA ASP A 108 2.26 -17.15 -25.88
C ASP A 108 2.02 -16.63 -27.31
N LEU A 109 2.47 -15.41 -27.60
CA LEU A 109 2.25 -14.77 -28.90
C LEU A 109 3.04 -15.44 -30.05
N ALA A 110 4.14 -16.13 -29.75
CA ALA A 110 4.92 -16.82 -30.77
C ALA A 110 4.24 -18.11 -31.25
N THR A 111 3.56 -18.82 -30.34
CA THR A 111 2.90 -20.10 -30.63
C THR A 111 1.38 -19.99 -30.79
N GLY A 112 0.77 -18.90 -30.32
CA GLY A 112 -0.68 -18.72 -30.23
C GLY A 112 -1.37 -19.62 -29.19
N ARG A 113 -0.60 -20.29 -28.32
CA ARG A 113 -1.13 -21.26 -27.34
C ARG A 113 -1.20 -20.66 -25.94
N ARG A 114 -2.05 -21.25 -25.09
CA ARG A 114 -2.16 -20.85 -23.69
C ARG A 114 -0.84 -21.10 -22.94
N GLY A 115 -0.32 -20.05 -22.32
CA GLY A 115 0.89 -20.05 -21.49
C GLY A 115 0.61 -19.97 -19.99
N ARG A 116 1.68 -19.91 -19.20
CA ARG A 116 1.60 -19.67 -17.75
C ARG A 116 1.20 -18.23 -17.50
N ARG A 117 0.18 -18.02 -16.65
CA ARG A 117 -0.26 -16.68 -16.25
C ARG A 117 0.88 -15.89 -15.60
N GLY A 118 1.09 -14.66 -16.05
CA GLY A 118 2.02 -13.73 -15.39
C GLY A 118 3.47 -14.20 -15.44
N ARG A 119 3.87 -14.86 -16.53
CA ARG A 119 5.22 -15.41 -16.71
C ARG A 119 6.31 -14.38 -16.42
N GLY A 120 6.24 -13.18 -17.01
CA GLY A 120 7.22 -12.12 -16.83
C GLY A 120 7.36 -11.69 -15.36
N ALA A 121 6.25 -11.37 -14.69
CA ALA A 121 6.24 -11.07 -13.26
C ALA A 121 6.87 -12.17 -12.38
N LEU A 122 6.63 -13.45 -12.70
CA LEU A 122 7.22 -14.57 -11.96
C LEU A 122 8.73 -14.72 -12.24
N GLU A 123 9.16 -14.54 -13.48
CA GLU A 123 10.58 -14.54 -13.85
C GLU A 123 11.32 -13.37 -13.18
N ALA A 124 10.73 -12.18 -13.18
CA ALA A 124 11.25 -11.01 -12.49
C ALA A 124 11.39 -11.22 -10.98
N LEU A 125 10.38 -11.81 -10.34
CA LEU A 125 10.42 -12.08 -8.90
C LEU A 125 11.50 -13.12 -8.55
N ALA A 126 11.63 -14.17 -9.36
CA ALA A 126 12.68 -15.18 -9.18
C ALA A 126 14.08 -14.56 -9.35
N ALA A 127 14.26 -13.63 -10.29
CA ALA A 127 15.52 -12.92 -10.48
C ALA A 127 15.91 -12.05 -9.27
N GLN A 128 14.95 -11.48 -8.56
CA GLN A 128 15.19 -10.67 -7.36
C GLN A 128 15.51 -11.51 -6.12
N VAL A 129 15.12 -12.79 -6.08
CA VAL A 129 15.40 -13.70 -4.96
C VAL A 129 15.96 -15.04 -5.47
N PRO A 130 17.22 -15.08 -5.95
CA PRO A 130 17.81 -16.30 -6.53
C PRO A 130 17.90 -17.49 -5.58
N ASP A 131 17.93 -17.24 -4.27
CA ASP A 131 17.90 -18.27 -3.22
C ASP A 131 16.55 -19.00 -3.14
N ALA A 132 15.50 -18.49 -3.78
CA ALA A 132 14.22 -19.18 -3.89
C ALA A 132 14.25 -20.20 -5.05
N GLY A 133 14.06 -21.47 -4.74
CA GLY A 133 13.99 -22.53 -5.76
C GLY A 133 12.81 -22.36 -6.74
N ALA A 134 11.70 -21.77 -6.29
CA ALA A 134 10.66 -21.25 -7.16
C ALA A 134 9.87 -20.12 -6.48
N VAL A 135 9.05 -19.42 -7.27
CA VAL A 135 8.21 -18.32 -6.80
C VAL A 135 6.77 -18.44 -7.30
N HIS A 136 5.84 -17.91 -6.51
CA HIS A 136 4.45 -17.72 -6.91
C HIS A 136 3.85 -16.45 -6.29
N VAL A 137 2.74 -15.97 -6.88
CA VAL A 137 2.07 -14.73 -6.48
C VAL A 137 0.57 -14.97 -6.38
N VAL A 138 -0.01 -14.54 -5.27
CA VAL A 138 -1.45 -14.54 -4.98
C VAL A 138 -1.94 -13.13 -4.64
N ASN A 139 -3.23 -12.98 -4.35
CA ASN A 139 -3.89 -11.68 -4.18
C ASN A 139 -3.24 -10.74 -3.14
N ASN A 140 -2.85 -11.24 -1.96
CA ASN A 140 -2.22 -10.46 -0.88
C ASN A 140 -1.50 -11.39 0.12
N GLY A 141 -0.77 -10.82 1.09
CA GLY A 141 -0.04 -11.60 2.10
C GLY A 141 -0.95 -12.56 2.91
N ALA A 142 -2.17 -12.13 3.26
CA ALA A 142 -3.14 -12.99 3.93
C ALA A 142 -3.53 -14.20 3.07
N ALA A 143 -3.74 -14.00 1.76
CA ALA A 143 -4.00 -15.08 0.83
C ALA A 143 -2.80 -16.05 0.72
N ALA A 144 -1.56 -15.57 0.83
CA ALA A 144 -0.38 -16.42 0.84
C ALA A 144 -0.40 -17.36 2.05
N LEU A 145 -0.59 -16.82 3.27
CA LEU A 145 -0.72 -17.61 4.49
C LEU A 145 -1.90 -18.59 4.44
N ALA A 146 -3.05 -18.15 3.95
CA ALA A 146 -4.24 -18.99 3.80
C ALA A 146 -3.97 -20.17 2.86
N LEU A 147 -3.32 -19.94 1.72
CA LEU A 147 -2.98 -20.99 0.75
C LEU A 147 -2.00 -22.00 1.34
N VAL A 148 -0.92 -21.51 1.96
CA VAL A 148 0.10 -22.37 2.59
C VAL A 148 -0.53 -23.28 3.64
N THR A 149 -1.31 -22.67 4.51
CA THR A 149 -1.99 -23.38 5.60
C THR A 149 -3.00 -24.39 5.07
N ARG A 150 -3.84 -23.98 4.12
CA ARG A 150 -4.81 -24.88 3.49
C ARG A 150 -4.18 -26.11 2.85
N VAL A 151 -2.98 -25.97 2.29
CA VAL A 151 -2.26 -27.05 1.56
C VAL A 151 -1.44 -27.92 2.50
N LEU A 152 -0.76 -27.34 3.49
CA LEU A 152 0.12 -28.07 4.39
C LEU A 152 -0.61 -28.66 5.60
N ALA A 153 -1.57 -27.92 6.17
CA ALA A 153 -2.34 -28.33 7.34
C ALA A 153 -3.65 -29.06 6.97
N ARG A 154 -3.71 -29.66 5.78
CA ARG A 154 -4.87 -30.46 5.32
C ARG A 154 -5.24 -31.52 6.35
N GLY A 155 -6.55 -31.70 6.56
CA GLY A 155 -7.06 -32.72 7.49
C GLY A 155 -6.98 -32.31 8.96
N GLY A 156 -6.80 -31.03 9.28
CA GLY A 156 -6.78 -30.56 10.66
C GLY A 156 -5.44 -30.75 11.36
N ARG A 157 -4.35 -30.82 10.59
CA ARG A 157 -2.98 -30.92 11.13
C ARG A 157 -2.58 -29.64 11.85
N SER A 158 -1.64 -29.74 12.78
CA SER A 158 -1.28 -28.63 13.65
C SER A 158 -0.25 -27.69 13.03
N VAL A 159 -0.39 -26.39 13.28
CA VAL A 159 0.60 -25.36 12.97
C VAL A 159 1.17 -24.86 14.28
N VAL A 160 2.48 -25.04 14.48
CA VAL A 160 3.16 -24.62 15.70
C VAL A 160 3.61 -23.16 15.54
N ILE A 161 3.24 -22.30 16.49
CA ILE A 161 3.51 -20.85 16.43
C ILE A 161 3.76 -20.30 17.83
N ALA A 162 4.66 -19.31 17.98
CA ALA A 162 4.86 -18.66 19.28
C ALA A 162 3.68 -17.75 19.64
N ARG A 163 3.31 -17.70 20.93
CA ARG A 163 2.24 -16.81 21.43
C ARG A 163 2.51 -15.33 21.13
N GLY A 164 3.77 -14.89 21.21
CA GLY A 164 4.18 -13.53 20.87
C GLY A 164 4.05 -13.16 19.39
N GLU A 165 3.73 -14.14 18.53
CA GLU A 165 3.63 -14.00 17.07
C GLU A 165 2.19 -14.12 16.57
N LEU A 166 1.21 -14.18 17.48
CA LEU A 166 -0.22 -14.15 17.16
C LEU A 166 -0.65 -12.70 16.94
N VAL A 167 -0.45 -12.20 15.72
CA VAL A 167 -0.60 -10.78 15.40
C VAL A 167 -2.02 -10.44 14.90
N GLU A 168 -2.52 -9.29 15.36
CA GLU A 168 -3.61 -8.54 14.72
C GLU A 168 -3.01 -7.39 13.89
N ILE A 169 -3.44 -7.27 12.62
CA ILE A 169 -2.92 -6.30 11.65
C ILE A 169 -4.08 -5.49 11.07
N GLY A 170 -3.93 -4.17 11.00
CA GLY A 170 -4.89 -3.29 10.32
C GLY A 170 -6.25 -3.25 11.02
N ASP A 171 -7.33 -3.34 10.24
CA ASP A 171 -8.73 -3.22 10.68
C ASP A 171 -9.28 -4.54 11.24
N GLY A 172 -8.62 -5.09 12.27
CA GLY A 172 -9.08 -6.31 12.96
C GLY A 172 -8.72 -7.64 12.31
N PHE A 173 -7.83 -7.67 11.30
CA PHE A 173 -7.39 -8.94 10.71
C PHE A 173 -6.46 -9.69 11.67
N ARG A 174 -6.85 -10.92 12.04
CA ARG A 174 -6.10 -11.77 12.97
C ARG A 174 -5.57 -13.00 12.25
N ILE A 175 -4.25 -13.18 12.29
CA ILE A 175 -3.61 -14.37 11.71
C ILE A 175 -4.22 -15.66 12.27
N PRO A 176 -4.44 -15.83 13.59
CA PRO A 176 -4.99 -17.08 14.13
C PRO A 176 -6.34 -17.47 13.50
N GLU A 177 -7.27 -16.51 13.47
CA GLU A 177 -8.62 -16.71 12.92
C GLU A 177 -8.58 -17.08 11.43
N LEU A 178 -7.65 -16.47 10.67
CA LEU A 178 -7.43 -16.84 9.27
C LEU A 178 -6.98 -18.30 9.13
N LEU A 179 -5.96 -18.70 9.88
CA LEU A 179 -5.36 -20.04 9.77
C LEU A 179 -6.38 -21.14 10.16
N GLU A 180 -7.14 -20.90 11.22
CA GLU A 180 -8.22 -21.80 11.66
C GLU A 180 -9.36 -21.87 10.64
N SER A 181 -9.72 -20.74 10.01
CA SER A 181 -10.79 -20.70 8.99
C SER A 181 -10.50 -21.58 7.76
N VAL A 182 -9.24 -21.85 7.46
CA VAL A 182 -8.81 -22.73 6.37
C VAL A 182 -8.47 -24.16 6.83
N GLY A 183 -8.81 -24.47 8.10
CA GLY A 183 -8.83 -25.82 8.65
C GLY A 183 -7.57 -26.24 9.40
N ALA A 184 -6.67 -25.32 9.77
CA ALA A 184 -5.55 -25.65 10.65
C ALA A 184 -5.97 -25.72 12.12
N ARG A 185 -5.23 -26.51 12.91
CA ARG A 185 -5.25 -26.43 14.37
C ARG A 185 -4.02 -25.66 14.84
N LEU A 186 -4.18 -24.62 15.64
CA LEU A 186 -3.04 -23.89 16.18
C LEU A 186 -2.49 -24.58 17.42
N ARG A 187 -1.17 -24.76 17.46
CA ARG A 187 -0.44 -25.22 18.64
C ARG A 187 0.51 -24.12 19.09
N GLU A 188 0.00 -23.31 20.00
CA GLU A 188 0.73 -22.15 20.52
C GLU A 188 1.80 -22.55 21.54
N VAL A 189 2.99 -21.96 21.42
CA VAL A 189 4.14 -22.25 22.30
C VAL A 189 4.71 -21.00 22.96
N GLY A 190 5.45 -21.20 24.04
CA GLY A 190 6.08 -20.12 24.80
C GLY A 190 5.06 -19.18 25.47
N THR A 191 5.46 -17.92 25.61
CA THR A 191 4.69 -16.82 26.21
C THR A 191 4.73 -15.60 25.28
N THR A 192 4.01 -14.54 25.61
CA THR A 192 3.96 -13.31 24.80
C THR A 192 5.34 -12.70 24.57
N ASN A 193 6.15 -12.58 25.62
CA ASN A 193 7.46 -11.93 25.54
C ASN A 193 8.61 -12.91 25.29
N ARG A 194 8.47 -14.20 25.66
CA ARG A 194 9.55 -15.18 25.58
C ARG A 194 9.09 -16.50 24.99
N VAL A 195 9.85 -16.99 24.03
CA VAL A 195 9.81 -18.37 23.55
C VAL A 195 11.23 -18.95 23.49
N ARG A 196 11.37 -20.26 23.72
CA ARG A 196 12.61 -21.02 23.63
C ARG A 196 12.47 -22.15 22.62
N LEU A 197 13.58 -22.63 22.07
CA LEU A 197 13.58 -23.75 21.13
C LEU A 197 12.94 -25.02 21.73
N SER A 198 13.11 -25.26 23.03
CA SER A 198 12.48 -26.38 23.75
C SER A 198 10.95 -26.35 23.72
N ASP A 199 10.35 -25.16 23.67
CA ASP A 199 8.90 -25.00 23.62
C ASP A 199 8.36 -25.51 22.27
N TYR A 200 9.07 -25.20 21.18
CA TYR A 200 8.78 -25.75 19.85
C TYR A 200 9.06 -27.25 19.78
N ALA A 201 10.22 -27.71 20.27
CA ALA A 201 10.61 -29.12 20.21
C ALA A 201 9.61 -30.04 20.94
N THR A 202 9.04 -29.58 22.05
CA THR A 202 7.99 -30.29 22.80
C THR A 202 6.64 -30.27 22.08
N ALA A 203 6.42 -29.28 21.21
CA ALA A 203 5.19 -29.10 20.47
C ALA A 203 5.15 -29.81 19.11
N VAL A 204 6.31 -30.08 18.51
CA VAL A 204 6.38 -30.79 17.22
C VAL A 204 6.16 -32.29 17.44
N ASP A 205 5.26 -32.86 16.64
CA ASP A 205 4.90 -34.28 16.64
C ASP A 205 4.51 -34.75 15.23
N SER A 206 4.02 -36.00 15.11
CA SER A 206 3.63 -36.59 13.82
C SER A 206 2.46 -35.87 13.13
N ASP A 207 1.62 -35.16 13.89
CA ASP A 207 0.47 -34.43 13.35
C ASP A 207 0.84 -33.00 12.93
N THR A 208 2.04 -32.53 13.27
CA THR A 208 2.53 -31.19 12.95
C THR A 208 2.72 -31.04 11.44
N ALA A 209 2.04 -30.04 10.85
CA ALA A 209 2.14 -29.72 9.43
C ALA A 209 3.39 -28.90 9.12
N PHE A 210 3.63 -27.85 9.90
CA PHE A 210 4.79 -26.95 9.78
C PHE A 210 4.90 -26.08 11.03
N VAL A 211 6.08 -25.50 11.23
CA VAL A 211 6.30 -24.40 12.17
C VAL A 211 6.12 -23.08 11.43
N LEU A 212 5.30 -22.20 11.97
CA LEU A 212 5.10 -20.84 11.45
C LEU A 212 5.89 -19.85 12.30
N LYS A 213 6.80 -19.11 11.65
CA LYS A 213 7.48 -17.94 12.22
C LYS A 213 6.88 -16.68 11.61
N VAL A 214 6.29 -15.82 12.43
CA VAL A 214 5.73 -14.53 11.96
C VAL A 214 6.59 -13.38 12.44
N HIS A 215 6.80 -12.38 11.57
CA HIS A 215 7.40 -11.11 11.94
C HIS A 215 6.34 -10.15 12.51
N PRO A 216 6.49 -9.65 13.76
CA PRO A 216 5.62 -8.62 14.31
C PRO A 216 5.88 -7.28 13.63
N SER A 217 5.28 -7.10 12.45
CA SER A 217 5.63 -6.00 11.54
C SER A 217 4.96 -4.66 11.86
N ASN A 218 4.00 -4.63 12.80
CA ASN A 218 3.23 -3.43 13.17
C ASN A 218 3.30 -3.07 14.67
N PHE A 219 4.03 -3.83 15.48
CA PHE A 219 4.24 -3.54 16.90
C PHE A 219 5.55 -4.18 17.36
N THR A 220 6.07 -3.73 18.50
CA THR A 220 7.22 -4.35 19.17
C THR A 220 6.94 -4.59 20.63
N VAL A 221 7.63 -5.60 21.19
CA VAL A 221 7.63 -5.90 22.62
C VAL A 221 9.02 -5.60 23.15
N SER A 222 9.11 -4.71 24.14
CA SER A 222 10.37 -4.30 24.75
C SER A 222 10.52 -4.84 26.19
N GLY A 223 11.74 -4.82 26.72
CA GLY A 223 12.08 -5.38 28.04
C GLY A 223 12.63 -6.80 27.97
N PHE A 224 12.09 -7.69 28.80
CA PHE A 224 12.59 -9.07 28.92
C PHE A 224 12.04 -10.00 27.84
N THR A 225 12.52 -9.86 26.60
CA THR A 225 12.05 -10.64 25.46
C THR A 225 13.03 -11.72 25.00
N SER A 226 12.52 -12.76 24.33
CA SER A 226 13.33 -13.75 23.60
C SER A 226 12.54 -14.36 22.45
N SER A 227 13.21 -14.57 21.31
CA SER A 227 12.67 -15.23 20.12
C SER A 227 13.60 -16.37 19.68
N VAL A 228 13.08 -17.33 18.93
CA VAL A 228 13.87 -18.39 18.28
C VAL A 228 14.12 -18.00 16.83
N SER A 229 15.36 -18.15 16.36
CA SER A 229 15.70 -17.82 14.97
C SER A 229 15.18 -18.88 14.00
N VAL A 230 14.96 -18.50 12.74
CA VAL A 230 14.55 -19.44 11.68
C VAL A 230 15.52 -20.62 11.60
N ARG A 231 16.83 -20.36 11.66
CA ARG A 231 17.88 -21.40 11.61
C ARG A 231 17.76 -22.44 12.73
N GLU A 232 17.35 -22.03 13.93
CA GLU A 232 17.15 -22.98 15.02
C GLU A 232 15.89 -23.83 14.81
N LEU A 233 14.85 -23.28 14.18
CA LEU A 233 13.58 -23.99 13.91
C LEU A 233 13.72 -25.08 12.85
N THR A 234 14.63 -24.93 11.88
CA THR A 234 14.81 -25.93 10.81
C THR A 234 15.32 -27.28 11.33
N GLY A 235 15.91 -27.31 12.52
CA GLY A 235 16.38 -28.54 13.18
C GLY A 235 15.26 -29.44 13.73
N LEU A 236 13.99 -29.04 13.63
CA LEU A 236 12.86 -29.75 14.25
C LEU A 236 12.23 -30.83 13.36
N GLY A 237 12.71 -31.02 12.14
CA GLY A 237 12.26 -32.11 11.25
C GLY A 237 10.88 -31.92 10.60
N VAL A 238 10.35 -30.70 10.65
CA VAL A 238 9.11 -30.29 9.96
C VAL A 238 9.38 -29.00 9.17
N PRO A 239 8.60 -28.72 8.11
CA PRO A 239 8.80 -27.51 7.32
C PRO A 239 8.69 -26.24 8.18
N VAL A 240 9.51 -25.25 7.88
CA VAL A 240 9.48 -23.91 8.47
C VAL A 240 8.94 -22.93 7.42
N VAL A 241 7.78 -22.34 7.73
CA VAL A 241 7.21 -21.24 6.95
C VAL A 241 7.47 -19.95 7.70
N ALA A 242 8.12 -18.99 7.05
CA ALA A 242 8.42 -17.69 7.62
C ALA A 242 7.59 -16.60 6.93
N ASP A 243 6.67 -15.98 7.66
CA ASP A 243 5.96 -14.80 7.20
C ASP A 243 6.72 -13.54 7.62
N ILE A 244 7.48 -12.98 6.68
CA ILE A 244 8.20 -11.73 6.92
C ILE A 244 7.27 -10.53 6.85
N GLY A 245 6.12 -10.67 6.17
CA GLY A 245 5.04 -9.69 6.10
C GLY A 245 5.36 -8.39 5.33
N SER A 246 6.58 -7.86 5.45
CA SER A 246 7.00 -6.52 5.04
C SER A 246 7.34 -6.38 3.56
N GLY A 247 7.62 -7.49 2.87
CA GLY A 247 7.97 -7.47 1.45
C GLY A 247 9.42 -7.12 1.16
N LEU A 248 10.29 -7.04 2.18
CA LEU A 248 11.71 -6.81 1.97
C LEU A 248 12.33 -8.06 1.30
N LEU A 249 12.83 -7.92 0.07
CA LEU A 249 13.39 -9.06 -0.67
C LEU A 249 14.86 -9.33 -0.32
N SER A 250 15.62 -8.27 -0.01
CA SER A 250 17.05 -8.34 0.32
C SER A 250 17.40 -7.34 1.43
N PRO A 251 18.51 -7.53 2.16
CA PRO A 251 18.87 -6.69 3.30
C PRO A 251 18.96 -5.21 2.92
N HIS A 252 18.49 -4.33 3.79
CA HIS A 252 18.58 -2.88 3.58
C HIS A 252 19.38 -2.22 4.71
N PRO A 253 20.38 -1.35 4.42
CA PRO A 253 21.27 -0.77 5.44
C PRO A 253 20.55 0.03 6.54
N ARG A 254 19.42 0.68 6.22
CA ARG A 254 18.60 1.41 7.20
C ARG A 254 17.60 0.52 7.95
N LEU A 255 17.44 -0.73 7.54
CA LEU A 255 16.50 -1.69 8.14
C LEU A 255 17.26 -2.96 8.56
N PRO A 256 18.34 -2.85 9.37
CA PRO A 256 19.25 -3.97 9.63
C PRO A 256 18.60 -5.15 10.36
N ASN A 257 17.51 -4.91 11.09
CA ASN A 257 16.79 -5.91 11.86
C ASN A 257 15.48 -6.37 11.19
N GLU A 258 15.12 -5.76 10.06
CA GLU A 258 13.91 -6.16 9.33
C GLU A 258 14.21 -7.43 8.54
N PRO A 259 13.41 -8.50 8.68
CA PRO A 259 13.66 -9.75 7.99
C PRO A 259 13.43 -9.59 6.49
N ASP A 260 14.39 -10.07 5.69
CA ASP A 260 14.30 -10.11 4.24
C ASP A 260 14.21 -11.54 3.71
N ALA A 261 13.59 -11.71 2.54
CA ALA A 261 13.36 -13.03 1.95
C ALA A 261 14.67 -13.79 1.69
N THR A 262 15.69 -13.13 1.14
CA THR A 262 16.99 -13.75 0.84
C THR A 262 17.66 -14.32 2.09
N SER A 263 17.80 -13.52 3.16
CA SER A 263 18.45 -13.96 4.39
C SER A 263 17.66 -15.06 5.11
N VAL A 264 16.33 -14.97 5.10
CA VAL A 264 15.45 -15.98 5.73
C VAL A 264 15.50 -17.32 5.00
N LEU A 265 15.52 -17.31 3.66
CA LEU A 265 15.73 -18.53 2.87
C LEU A 265 17.11 -19.13 3.14
N ARG A 266 18.17 -18.32 3.19
CA ARG A 266 19.53 -18.78 3.56
C ARG A 266 19.64 -19.29 4.99
N ALA A 267 18.76 -18.86 5.89
CA ALA A 267 18.65 -19.41 7.23
C ALA A 267 17.99 -20.80 7.24
N GLY A 268 17.39 -21.23 6.13
CA GLY A 268 16.86 -22.57 5.89
C GLY A 268 15.34 -22.66 5.92
N ALA A 269 14.60 -21.54 5.85
CA ALA A 269 13.15 -21.61 5.69
C ALA A 269 12.76 -22.34 4.40
N ASP A 270 11.82 -23.28 4.47
CA ASP A 270 11.28 -23.97 3.29
C ASP A 270 10.43 -23.04 2.42
N LEU A 271 9.81 -22.04 3.05
CA LEU A 271 8.97 -21.05 2.38
C LEU A 271 8.97 -19.71 3.14
N VAL A 272 9.07 -18.63 2.39
CA VAL A 272 8.83 -17.26 2.83
C VAL A 272 7.54 -16.72 2.23
N THR A 273 6.71 -16.10 3.07
CA THR A 273 5.55 -15.31 2.64
C THR A 273 5.76 -13.82 2.93
N ALA A 274 5.27 -12.96 2.03
CA ALA A 274 5.38 -11.51 2.18
C ALA A 274 4.28 -10.75 1.43
N SER A 275 4.11 -9.46 1.74
CA SER A 275 3.24 -8.54 0.98
C SER A 275 4.03 -7.73 -0.04
N GLY A 276 3.53 -7.55 -1.26
CA GLY A 276 4.23 -6.78 -2.31
C GLY A 276 4.00 -5.27 -2.29
N ASP A 277 3.01 -4.78 -1.55
CA ASP A 277 2.62 -3.35 -1.46
C ASP A 277 3.16 -2.62 -0.23
N LYS A 278 4.22 -3.17 0.37
CA LYS A 278 4.91 -2.58 1.52
C LYS A 278 6.33 -2.16 1.14
N LEU A 279 7.36 -2.75 1.73
CA LEU A 279 8.76 -2.38 1.49
C LEU A 279 9.25 -2.69 0.07
N LEU A 280 8.62 -3.65 -0.62
CA LEU A 280 8.87 -3.89 -2.04
C LEU A 280 8.52 -2.67 -2.91
N GLY A 281 7.54 -1.86 -2.49
CA GLY A 281 7.09 -0.70 -3.25
C GLY A 281 6.24 -1.03 -4.48
N GLY A 282 5.65 -2.23 -4.54
CA GLY A 282 4.84 -2.71 -5.65
C GLY A 282 3.33 -2.65 -5.40
N PRO A 283 2.52 -3.32 -6.22
CA PRO A 283 1.08 -3.43 -6.02
C PRO A 283 0.72 -4.47 -4.96
N GLN A 284 -0.53 -4.44 -4.47
CA GLN A 284 -1.02 -5.42 -3.52
C GLN A 284 -0.86 -6.83 -4.08
N SER A 285 -0.09 -7.66 -3.40
CA SER A 285 0.19 -9.03 -3.80
C SER A 285 0.70 -9.84 -2.61
N GLY A 286 0.50 -11.15 -2.65
CA GLY A 286 1.07 -12.10 -1.71
C GLY A 286 2.17 -12.89 -2.39
N LEU A 287 3.39 -12.78 -1.87
CA LEU A 287 4.56 -13.42 -2.44
C LEU A 287 4.79 -14.77 -1.75
N LEU A 288 5.11 -15.79 -2.54
CA LEU A 288 5.48 -17.13 -2.09
C LEU A 288 6.86 -17.43 -2.69
N LEU A 289 7.87 -17.57 -1.84
CA LEU A 289 9.28 -17.70 -2.23
C LEU A 289 9.86 -18.90 -1.48
N GLY A 290 10.40 -19.92 -2.13
CA GLY A 290 10.96 -21.05 -1.39
C GLY A 290 11.22 -22.29 -2.24
N GLU A 291 11.12 -23.46 -1.62
CA GLU A 291 11.39 -24.72 -2.29
C GLU A 291 10.50 -24.96 -3.51
N ALA A 292 11.11 -25.38 -4.64
CA ALA A 292 10.42 -25.52 -5.91
C ALA A 292 9.24 -26.50 -5.85
N GLY A 293 9.43 -27.65 -5.20
CA GLY A 293 8.37 -28.66 -5.03
C GLY A 293 7.21 -28.15 -4.17
N LEU A 294 7.50 -27.40 -3.12
CA LEU A 294 6.49 -26.81 -2.24
C LEU A 294 5.68 -25.73 -2.96
N VAL A 295 6.35 -24.77 -3.59
CA VAL A 295 5.68 -23.69 -4.34
C VAL A 295 4.82 -24.25 -5.47
N GLU A 296 5.28 -25.28 -6.19
CA GLU A 296 4.50 -25.92 -7.25
C GLU A 296 3.27 -26.65 -6.72
N ARG A 297 3.36 -27.29 -5.54
CA ARG A 297 2.19 -27.87 -4.85
C ARG A 297 1.16 -26.79 -4.50
N LEU A 298 1.60 -25.66 -3.96
CA LEU A 298 0.72 -24.52 -3.64
C LEU A 298 0.03 -23.98 -4.90
N ARG A 299 0.79 -23.76 -5.96
CA ARG A 299 0.29 -23.25 -7.25
C ARG A 299 -0.76 -24.13 -7.89
N ARG A 300 -0.63 -25.46 -7.76
CA ARG A 300 -1.55 -26.45 -8.34
C ARG A 300 -2.82 -26.67 -7.52
N ASP A 301 -2.86 -26.18 -6.28
CA ASP A 301 -4.04 -26.32 -5.43
C ASP A 301 -5.26 -25.59 -6.03
N PRO A 302 -6.45 -26.21 -6.08
CA PRO A 302 -7.66 -25.54 -6.58
C PRO A 302 -7.98 -24.22 -5.87
N PHE A 303 -7.65 -24.08 -4.59
CA PHE A 303 -7.85 -22.85 -3.82
C PHE A 303 -7.00 -21.69 -4.35
N ALA A 304 -5.82 -21.96 -4.93
CA ALA A 304 -5.00 -20.94 -5.56
C ALA A 304 -5.74 -20.21 -6.69
N ARG A 305 -6.72 -20.86 -7.34
CA ARG A 305 -7.54 -20.22 -8.38
C ARG A 305 -8.46 -19.13 -7.81
N ALA A 306 -8.95 -19.30 -6.57
CA ALA A 306 -9.75 -18.30 -5.88
C ALA A 306 -8.90 -17.09 -5.44
N LEU A 307 -7.63 -17.35 -5.12
CA LEU A 307 -6.66 -16.34 -4.67
C LEU A 307 -5.81 -15.74 -5.80
N ARG A 308 -6.16 -16.05 -7.06
CA ARG A 308 -5.36 -15.72 -8.23
C ARG A 308 -5.30 -14.20 -8.44
N VAL A 309 -4.08 -13.70 -8.61
CA VAL A 309 -3.81 -12.29 -8.91
C VAL A 309 -4.30 -11.86 -10.30
N ASP A 310 -4.82 -10.64 -10.40
CA ASP A 310 -5.34 -10.04 -11.63
C ASP A 310 -4.22 -9.53 -12.56
N LYS A 311 -4.57 -9.09 -13.78
CA LYS A 311 -3.59 -8.68 -14.79
C LYS A 311 -2.92 -7.33 -14.49
N LEU A 312 -3.63 -6.40 -13.83
CA LEU A 312 -3.11 -5.07 -13.50
C LEU A 312 -2.01 -5.20 -12.45
N THR A 313 -2.27 -6.00 -11.42
CA THR A 313 -1.30 -6.31 -10.37
C THR A 313 -0.07 -7.03 -10.93
N LEU A 314 -0.25 -8.00 -11.85
CA LEU A 314 0.89 -8.67 -12.48
C LEU A 314 1.77 -7.69 -13.29
N ALA A 315 1.16 -6.82 -14.08
CA ALA A 315 1.88 -5.83 -14.87
C ALA A 315 2.63 -4.81 -14.00
N ALA A 316 1.97 -4.29 -12.96
CA ALA A 316 2.60 -3.40 -11.99
C ALA A 316 3.76 -4.07 -11.24
N LEU A 317 3.58 -5.34 -10.82
CA LEU A 317 4.61 -6.08 -10.09
C LEU A 317 5.83 -6.32 -10.97
N GLU A 318 5.65 -6.75 -12.21
CA GLU A 318 6.76 -6.95 -13.16
C GLU A 318 7.56 -5.65 -13.37
N ALA A 319 6.89 -4.54 -13.63
CA ALA A 319 7.53 -3.24 -13.80
C ALA A 319 8.19 -2.72 -12.51
N THR A 320 7.65 -3.07 -11.34
CA THR A 320 8.28 -2.76 -10.04
C THR A 320 9.60 -3.50 -9.86
N LEU A 321 9.65 -4.77 -10.28
CA LEU A 321 10.80 -5.65 -10.09
C LEU A 321 11.91 -5.46 -11.14
N THR A 322 11.56 -4.98 -12.33
CA THR A 322 12.47 -4.85 -13.49
C THR A 322 12.81 -3.40 -13.84
N GLY A 323 11.94 -2.46 -13.47
CA GLY A 323 12.07 -1.05 -13.79
C GLY A 323 12.96 -0.28 -12.82
N PRO A 324 12.90 1.06 -12.87
CA PRO A 324 13.60 1.93 -11.94
C PRO A 324 13.18 1.69 -10.49
N THR A 325 14.03 2.14 -9.55
CA THR A 325 13.76 2.04 -8.10
C THR A 325 12.36 2.58 -7.75
N PRO A 326 11.49 1.77 -7.12
CA PRO A 326 10.15 2.21 -6.74
C PRO A 326 10.18 3.32 -5.67
N PRO A 327 9.09 4.09 -5.52
CA PRO A 327 9.04 5.21 -4.58
C PRO A 327 9.37 4.86 -3.12
N VAL A 328 8.94 3.69 -2.63
CA VAL A 328 9.18 3.27 -1.24
C VAL A 328 10.69 3.06 -0.97
N PRO A 329 11.43 2.20 -1.71
CA PRO A 329 12.89 2.13 -1.57
C PRO A 329 13.59 3.46 -1.84
N ALA A 330 13.12 4.26 -2.79
CA ALA A 330 13.69 5.58 -3.06
C ALA A 330 13.56 6.53 -1.86
N ALA A 331 12.42 6.52 -1.14
CA ALA A 331 12.23 7.28 0.09
C ALA A 331 13.20 6.83 1.19
N LEU A 332 13.39 5.53 1.37
CA LEU A 332 14.36 4.99 2.33
C LEU A 332 15.81 5.41 2.01
N ALA A 333 16.15 5.61 0.74
CA ALA A 333 17.48 6.04 0.31
C ALA A 333 17.75 7.54 0.49
N ARG A 334 16.75 8.37 0.82
CA ARG A 334 16.92 9.83 0.95
C ARG A 334 17.84 10.20 2.11
N ARG A 335 18.75 11.13 1.85
CA ARG A 335 19.67 11.68 2.86
C ARG A 335 19.09 12.95 3.48
N PRO A 336 19.20 13.14 4.81
CA PRO A 336 18.69 14.34 5.49
C PRO A 336 19.24 15.64 4.92
N ASP A 337 20.50 15.68 4.48
CA ASP A 337 21.09 16.90 3.92
C ASP A 337 20.45 17.33 2.59
N ASP A 338 20.11 16.37 1.73
CA ASP A 338 19.40 16.64 0.47
C ASP A 338 17.97 17.15 0.76
N LEU A 339 17.30 16.55 1.75
CA LEU A 339 15.98 17.01 2.22
C LEU A 339 16.05 18.42 2.81
N ARG A 340 17.12 18.75 3.56
CA ARG A 340 17.30 20.07 4.16
C ARG A 340 17.52 21.14 3.11
N HIS A 341 18.28 20.83 2.07
CA HIS A 341 18.44 21.74 0.94
C HIS A 341 17.10 22.01 0.24
N ARG A 342 16.33 20.96 -0.08
CA ARG A 342 14.98 21.10 -0.67
C ARG A 342 14.03 21.91 0.22
N ALA A 343 13.99 21.62 1.52
CA ALA A 343 13.14 22.34 2.47
C ALA A 343 13.43 23.84 2.51
N ARG A 344 14.70 24.24 2.45
CA ARG A 344 15.10 25.66 2.39
C ARG A 344 14.61 26.34 1.11
N THR A 345 14.74 25.67 -0.04
CA THR A 345 14.24 26.19 -1.32
C THR A 345 12.72 26.38 -1.29
N ILE A 346 11.99 25.41 -0.75
CA ILE A 346 10.52 25.48 -0.62
C ILE A 346 10.14 26.62 0.34
N CYS A 347 10.75 26.70 1.52
CA CYS A 347 10.46 27.78 2.49
C CYS A 347 10.71 29.17 1.90
N ALA A 348 11.77 29.34 1.11
CA ALA A 348 12.07 30.61 0.45
C ALA A 348 11.03 31.01 -0.62
N ALA A 349 10.29 30.04 -1.17
CA ALA A 349 9.22 30.29 -2.14
C ALA A 349 7.86 30.55 -1.47
N LEU A 350 7.70 30.26 -0.18
CA LEU A 350 6.45 30.43 0.54
C LEU A 350 6.26 31.88 1.05
N PRO A 351 5.02 32.40 1.12
CA PRO A 351 4.75 33.72 1.70
C PRO A 351 5.15 33.78 3.18
N ALA A 352 5.64 34.93 3.65
CA ALA A 352 6.10 35.10 5.03
C ALA A 352 5.00 34.85 6.07
N GLU A 353 3.76 35.27 5.77
CA GLU A 353 2.56 35.00 6.58
C GLU A 353 2.24 33.50 6.79
N THR A 354 2.81 32.60 5.99
CA THR A 354 2.71 31.15 6.24
C THR A 354 3.68 30.64 7.30
N GLU A 355 4.53 31.52 7.84
CA GLU A 355 5.53 31.25 8.88
C GLU A 355 6.34 29.96 8.63
N PRO A 356 6.92 29.75 7.43
CA PRO A 356 7.57 28.50 7.08
C PRO A 356 8.91 28.36 7.79
N GLU A 357 9.13 27.22 8.43
CA GLU A 357 10.37 26.90 9.13
C GLU A 357 10.89 25.53 8.71
N VAL A 358 12.19 25.42 8.43
CA VAL A 358 12.84 24.13 8.19
C VAL A 358 13.20 23.50 9.53
N VAL A 359 12.65 22.32 9.81
CA VAL A 359 12.88 21.61 11.08
C VAL A 359 13.38 20.19 10.83
N ASP A 360 14.22 19.71 11.75
CA ASP A 360 14.55 18.28 11.81
C ASP A 360 13.31 17.47 12.13
N SER A 361 13.20 16.30 11.51
CA SER A 361 12.01 15.47 11.55
C SER A 361 12.38 13.99 11.63
N GLU A 362 11.48 13.19 12.18
CA GLU A 362 11.58 11.75 12.23
C GLU A 362 10.45 11.15 11.39
N GLY A 363 10.81 10.53 10.28
CA GLY A 363 9.91 9.71 9.48
C GLY A 363 9.87 8.29 10.00
N VAL A 364 8.89 7.53 9.54
CA VAL A 364 8.72 6.11 9.88
C VAL A 364 8.40 5.32 8.62
N VAL A 365 8.69 4.02 8.64
CA VAL A 365 8.29 3.13 7.54
C VAL A 365 6.77 3.06 7.45
N GLY A 366 6.07 2.79 8.56
CA GLY A 366 4.62 2.60 8.56
C GLY A 366 4.16 1.29 7.91
N GLY A 367 2.85 1.05 7.85
CA GLY A 367 2.28 0.09 6.91
C GLY A 367 2.49 -1.40 7.20
N GLY A 368 3.10 -1.75 8.33
CA GLY A 368 3.37 -3.13 8.71
C GLY A 368 4.73 -3.63 8.24
N GLY A 369 5.79 -2.86 8.49
CA GLY A 369 7.20 -3.26 8.48
C GLY A 369 8.03 -2.30 9.34
N ALA A 370 9.09 -2.80 9.97
CA ALA A 370 10.07 -2.03 10.75
C ALA A 370 9.50 -0.95 11.71
N PRO A 371 8.59 -1.31 12.64
CA PRO A 371 7.87 -0.34 13.49
C PRO A 371 8.77 0.47 14.44
N ASP A 372 9.93 -0.05 14.83
CA ASP A 372 10.90 0.62 15.70
C ASP A 372 11.92 1.49 14.93
N VAL A 373 11.92 1.44 13.60
CA VAL A 373 12.92 2.17 12.81
C VAL A 373 12.50 3.61 12.61
N VAL A 374 13.26 4.50 13.25
CA VAL A 374 13.21 5.94 13.00
C VAL A 374 14.04 6.27 11.76
N LEU A 375 13.46 7.04 10.85
CA LEU A 375 14.11 7.52 9.65
C LEU A 375 14.41 9.02 9.80
N PRO A 376 15.68 9.42 10.02
CA PRO A 376 16.04 10.84 10.01
C PRO A 376 15.56 11.53 8.74
N SER A 377 14.86 12.65 8.91
CA SER A 377 14.19 13.42 7.86
C SER A 377 14.24 14.92 8.15
N ILE A 378 13.68 15.71 7.24
CA ILE A 378 13.46 17.15 7.36
C ILE A 378 12.02 17.46 6.95
N ALA A 379 11.37 18.33 7.72
CA ALA A 379 10.03 18.81 7.44
C ALA A 379 10.01 20.34 7.29
N ILE A 380 8.94 20.82 6.67
CA ILE A 380 8.56 22.23 6.69
C ILE A 380 7.47 22.36 7.77
N ALA A 381 7.79 23.09 8.83
CA ALA A 381 6.86 23.41 9.89
C ALA A 381 6.06 24.66 9.52
N LEU A 382 4.74 24.54 9.60
CA LEU A 382 3.75 25.58 9.31
C LEU A 382 2.78 25.71 10.50
N PRO A 383 2.00 26.80 10.58
CA PRO A 383 0.92 26.91 11.54
C PRO A 383 -0.13 25.79 11.40
N GLU A 384 -0.61 25.25 12.52
CA GLU A 384 -1.60 24.15 12.56
C GLU A 384 -2.88 24.46 11.77
N ARG A 385 -3.29 25.74 11.73
CA ARG A 385 -4.48 26.22 11.02
C ARG A 385 -4.50 25.86 9.53
N LEU A 386 -3.33 25.72 8.89
CA LEU A 386 -3.23 25.37 7.47
C LEU A 386 -3.55 23.89 7.18
N ALA A 387 -3.59 23.02 8.20
CA ALA A 387 -3.82 21.59 7.99
C ALA A 387 -5.20 21.27 7.43
N GLY A 388 -6.24 21.99 7.88
CA GLY A 388 -7.61 21.82 7.38
C GLY A 388 -7.75 22.21 5.90
N PRO A 389 -7.38 23.45 5.52
CA PRO A 389 -7.36 23.90 4.12
C PRO A 389 -6.53 23.01 3.20
N LEU A 390 -5.32 22.60 3.59
CA LEU A 390 -4.47 21.73 2.78
C LEU A 390 -5.12 20.36 2.49
N ARG A 391 -5.82 19.77 3.46
CA ARG A 391 -6.58 18.51 3.23
C ARG A 391 -7.79 18.68 2.32
N ARG A 392 -8.34 19.89 2.20
CA ARG A 392 -9.49 20.20 1.33
C ARG A 392 -9.07 20.76 -0.03
N GLY A 393 -7.80 21.10 -0.22
CA GLY A 393 -7.25 21.59 -1.46
C GLY A 393 -7.26 20.54 -2.58
N GLU A 394 -6.88 20.97 -3.78
CA GLU A 394 -6.77 20.11 -4.96
C GLU A 394 -5.37 20.22 -5.58
N PRO A 395 -4.55 19.15 -5.57
CA PRO A 395 -4.77 17.92 -4.79
C PRO A 395 -4.65 18.18 -3.27
N PRO A 396 -5.30 17.36 -2.42
CA PRO A 396 -5.08 17.39 -0.98
C PRO A 396 -3.62 17.14 -0.61
N VAL A 397 -3.13 17.89 0.37
CA VAL A 397 -1.82 17.65 1.01
C VAL A 397 -2.06 17.25 2.46
N VAL A 398 -1.45 16.14 2.89
CA VAL A 398 -1.59 15.62 4.25
C VAL A 398 -0.22 15.60 4.93
N GLY A 399 -0.06 16.46 5.93
CA GLY A 399 1.04 16.40 6.90
C GLY A 399 0.60 15.85 8.25
N ARG A 400 1.46 15.95 9.25
CA ARG A 400 1.14 15.58 10.65
C ARG A 400 1.13 16.80 11.56
N LEU A 401 0.31 16.75 12.61
CA LEU A 401 0.30 17.79 13.65
C LEU A 401 1.20 17.35 14.79
N GLU A 402 2.13 18.21 15.16
CA GLU A 402 3.10 17.94 16.22
C GLU A 402 3.39 19.23 17.00
N ARG A 403 3.17 19.20 18.32
CA ARG A 403 3.43 20.34 19.23
C ARG A 403 2.81 21.67 18.75
N GLY A 404 1.59 21.64 18.21
CA GLY A 404 0.87 22.84 17.74
C GLY A 404 1.32 23.37 16.37
N ARG A 405 2.11 22.59 15.62
CA ARG A 405 2.56 22.92 14.25
C ARG A 405 2.14 21.83 13.29
N LEU A 406 1.87 22.22 12.05
CA LEU A 406 1.74 21.30 10.92
C LEU A 406 3.12 21.02 10.35
N LEU A 407 3.52 19.75 10.30
CA LEU A 407 4.75 19.31 9.66
C LEU A 407 4.43 18.68 8.31
N LEU A 408 5.02 19.25 7.26
CA LEU A 408 5.08 18.68 5.91
C LEU A 408 6.44 18.03 5.71
N ASP A 409 6.54 16.73 5.98
CA ASP A 409 7.77 15.95 5.95
C ASP A 409 8.15 15.55 4.53
N LEU A 410 9.36 15.96 4.10
CA LEU A 410 9.84 15.76 2.73
C LEU A 410 10.38 14.34 2.48
N LEU A 411 10.41 13.44 3.48
CA LEU A 411 10.75 12.03 3.26
C LEU A 411 9.81 11.36 2.26
N THR A 412 8.53 11.76 2.27
CA THR A 412 7.47 11.14 1.48
C THR A 412 6.98 11.99 0.30
N VAL A 413 7.47 13.22 0.15
CA VAL A 413 7.15 14.12 -0.97
C VAL A 413 8.18 13.97 -2.07
N ALA A 414 7.80 13.54 -3.27
CA ALA A 414 8.74 13.40 -4.38
C ALA A 414 9.31 14.78 -4.81
N PRO A 415 10.57 14.88 -5.27
CA PRO A 415 11.14 16.15 -5.73
C PRO A 415 10.30 16.85 -6.79
N GLU A 416 9.64 16.09 -7.66
CA GLU A 416 8.76 16.60 -8.72
C GLU A 416 7.44 17.18 -8.18
N GLU A 417 7.14 17.01 -6.88
CA GLU A 417 5.97 17.57 -6.20
C GLU A 417 6.26 18.87 -5.45
N ASP A 418 7.50 19.36 -5.44
CA ASP A 418 7.90 20.54 -4.66
C ASP A 418 7.11 21.80 -5.07
N ASP A 419 6.97 22.06 -6.38
CA ASP A 419 6.17 23.19 -6.89
C ASP A 419 4.68 23.05 -6.53
N HIS A 420 4.15 21.83 -6.63
CA HIS A 420 2.77 21.54 -6.24
C HIS A 420 2.54 21.78 -4.75
N LEU A 421 3.53 21.47 -3.90
CA LEU A 421 3.48 21.70 -2.47
C LEU A 421 3.45 23.20 -2.15
N VAL A 422 4.33 23.98 -2.78
CA VAL A 422 4.36 25.46 -2.64
C VAL A 422 3.01 26.06 -3.00
N ASP A 423 2.48 25.69 -4.16
CA ASP A 423 1.20 26.20 -4.66
C ASP A 423 0.02 25.81 -3.75
N ALA A 424 0.03 24.59 -3.21
CA ALA A 424 -1.01 24.16 -2.28
C ALA A 424 -0.99 24.96 -0.97
N VAL A 425 0.19 25.25 -0.43
CA VAL A 425 0.33 26.06 0.79
C VAL A 425 -0.08 27.52 0.55
N ARG A 426 0.28 28.11 -0.59
CA ARG A 426 -0.17 29.46 -0.97
C ARG A 426 -1.69 29.56 -1.02
N ARG A 427 -2.35 28.64 -1.74
CA ARG A 427 -3.81 28.59 -1.81
C ARG A 427 -4.47 28.37 -0.44
N ALA A 428 -3.85 27.54 0.40
CA ALA A 428 -4.35 27.27 1.75
C ALA A 428 -4.33 28.53 2.64
N ALA A 429 -3.32 29.39 2.48
CA ALA A 429 -3.22 30.66 3.19
C ALA A 429 -4.26 31.69 2.71
N GLU A 430 -4.45 31.80 1.39
CA GLU A 430 -5.45 32.72 0.80
C GLU A 430 -6.89 32.39 1.22
N LEU A 431 -7.20 31.10 1.42
CA LEU A 431 -8.52 30.64 1.88
C LEU A 431 -8.78 30.91 3.37
N GLU A 432 -7.76 31.30 4.14
CA GLU A 432 -7.92 31.73 5.54
C GLU A 432 -8.36 33.20 5.62
N GLU A 433 -7.93 34.02 4.67
CA GLU A 433 -8.24 35.45 4.63
C GLU A 433 -9.68 35.77 4.17
N ARG A 434 -10.40 34.77 3.65
CA ARG A 434 -11.78 34.87 3.12
C ARG A 434 -12.76 34.17 4.03
#